data_AF-A0A3N5ISL3-F1
#
_entry.id   AF-A0A3N5ISL3-F1
#
_cell.length_a   1.000
_cell.length_b   1.000
_cell.length_c   1.000
_cell.angle_alpha   90.00
_cell.angle_beta   90.00
_cell.angle_gamma   90.00
#
_symmetry.space_group_name_H-M   'P 1'
#
loop_
_entity.id
_entity.type
_entity.pdbx_description
1 polymer ?
#
loop_
_entity_poly.entity_id
_entity_poly.type
_entity_poly.pdbx_seq_one_letter_code
_entity_poly.pdbx_strand_id
1 'polypeptide(L)'
;VEAFCRACKKCATACPSRSIPLEGMTVQNGLERWKLNEETCFEYWGKVGTDCSVCMGICPFSRPNRTVHRIVKWLLPRSYLAQRLLPHLDNWVYGRKWKPRAVAPWVK
;
A
#
# COMPACT_ATOMS: atom_id res chain seq x y z
N VAL A 1 -3.41 -13.09 -1.16
CA VAL A 1 -2.88 -11.69 -1.14
C VAL A 1 -2.94 -11.07 -2.52
N GLU A 2 -2.57 -11.80 -3.57
CA GLU A 2 -2.61 -11.31 -4.95
C GLU A 2 -3.95 -10.69 -5.37
N ALA A 3 -5.06 -11.42 -5.25
CA ALA A 3 -6.37 -10.91 -5.65
C ALA A 3 -6.81 -9.68 -4.83
N PHE A 4 -6.39 -9.57 -3.56
CA PHE A 4 -6.58 -8.36 -2.77
C PHE A 4 -5.81 -7.18 -3.36
N CYS A 5 -4.53 -7.36 -3.71
CA CYS A 5 -3.71 -6.29 -4.29
C CYS A 5 -4.25 -5.83 -5.66
N ARG A 6 -4.71 -6.77 -6.50
CA ARG A 6 -5.36 -6.48 -7.79
C ARG A 6 -6.57 -5.54 -7.63
N ALA A 7 -7.36 -5.70 -6.57
CA ALA A 7 -8.52 -4.85 -6.28
C ALA A 7 -8.16 -3.55 -5.52
N CYS A 8 -7.20 -3.60 -4.59
CA CYS A 8 -6.92 -2.52 -3.65
C CYS A 8 -6.24 -1.30 -4.29
N LYS A 9 -5.11 -1.52 -4.99
CA LYS A 9 -4.27 -0.50 -5.66
C LYS A 9 -3.89 0.74 -4.83
N LYS A 10 -4.09 0.72 -3.50
CA LYS A 10 -3.97 1.90 -2.63
C LYS A 10 -2.55 2.45 -2.58
N CYS A 11 -1.56 1.58 -2.45
CA CYS A 11 -0.14 1.95 -2.47
C CYS A 11 0.25 2.65 -3.78
N ALA A 12 -0.24 2.15 -4.92
CA ALA A 12 0.02 2.75 -6.23
C ALA A 12 -0.61 4.14 -6.35
N THR A 13 -1.87 4.30 -5.94
CA THR A 13 -2.56 5.60 -6.00
C THR A 13 -1.98 6.66 -5.06
N ALA A 14 -1.37 6.25 -3.95
CA ALA A 14 -0.81 7.15 -2.95
C ALA A 14 0.70 7.42 -3.14
N CYS A 15 1.34 6.72 -4.06
CA CYS A 15 2.77 6.88 -4.33
C CYS A 15 3.05 8.27 -4.92
N PRO A 16 3.85 9.13 -4.26
CA PRO A 16 4.10 10.49 -4.73
C PRO A 16 4.91 10.51 -6.04
N SER A 17 5.81 9.56 -6.22
CA SER A 17 6.64 9.40 -7.43
C SER A 17 5.97 8.56 -8.53
N ARG A 18 4.77 8.01 -8.28
CA ARG A 18 4.05 7.10 -9.19
C ARG A 18 4.87 5.89 -9.65
N SER A 19 5.80 5.43 -8.81
CA SER A 19 6.73 4.35 -9.14
C SER A 19 6.08 2.95 -9.11
N ILE A 20 4.96 2.79 -8.41
CA ILE A 20 4.24 1.51 -8.30
C ILE A 20 3.20 1.42 -9.42
N PRO A 21 3.21 0.34 -10.22
CA PRO A 21 2.26 0.17 -11.32
C PRO A 21 0.83 0.02 -10.82
N LEU A 22 -0.11 0.68 -11.51
CA LEU A 22 -1.55 0.46 -11.32
C LEU A 22 -2.05 -0.78 -12.07
N GLU A 23 -1.28 -1.23 -13.06
CA GLU A 23 -1.59 -2.36 -13.91
C GLU A 23 -1.21 -3.70 -13.26
N GLY A 24 -1.35 -4.77 -14.04
CA GLY A 24 -1.01 -6.12 -13.64
C GLY A 24 0.49 -6.32 -13.36
N MET A 25 0.81 -7.54 -12.94
CA MET A 25 2.20 -7.96 -12.85
C MET A 25 2.83 -8.05 -14.24
N THR A 26 4.16 -7.93 -14.29
CA THR A 26 4.96 -8.14 -15.49
C THR A 26 5.98 -9.24 -15.22
N VAL A 27 6.36 -9.96 -16.27
CA VAL A 27 7.42 -10.96 -16.19
C VAL A 27 8.76 -10.24 -16.27
N GLN A 28 9.58 -10.35 -15.22
CA GLN A 28 10.94 -9.85 -15.20
C GLN A 28 11.89 -10.93 -14.70
N ASN A 29 12.94 -11.21 -15.46
CA ASN A 29 13.93 -12.26 -15.15
C ASN A 29 13.26 -13.62 -14.87
N GLY A 30 12.21 -13.96 -15.65
CA GLY A 30 11.46 -15.20 -15.51
C GLY A 30 10.46 -15.25 -14.34
N LEU A 31 10.32 -14.16 -13.56
CA LEU A 31 9.41 -14.08 -12.43
C LEU A 31 8.29 -13.07 -12.69
N GLU A 32 7.03 -13.50 -12.50
CA GLU A 32 5.87 -12.61 -12.57
C GLU A 32 5.73 -11.82 -11.27
N ARG A 33 5.83 -10.49 -11.34
CA ARG A 33 5.70 -9.60 -10.18
C ARG A 33 5.22 -8.21 -10.57
N TRP A 34 4.67 -7.47 -9.60
CA TRP A 34 4.50 -6.02 -9.78
C TRP A 34 5.87 -5.34 -9.73
N LYS A 35 6.42 -5.05 -10.91
CA LYS A 35 7.68 -4.33 -11.02
C LYS A 35 7.49 -2.86 -10.63
N LEU A 36 8.14 -2.46 -9.55
CA LEU A 36 8.35 -1.06 -9.19
C LEU A 36 9.36 -0.42 -10.16
N ASN A 37 9.13 0.83 -10.56
CA ASN A 37 10.18 1.65 -11.16
C ASN A 37 11.13 2.14 -10.05
N GLU A 38 12.29 1.49 -9.91
CA GLU A 38 13.23 1.79 -8.83
C GLU A 38 13.88 3.17 -8.96
N GLU A 39 14.15 3.62 -10.18
CA GLU A 39 14.81 4.91 -10.46
C GLU A 39 13.97 6.09 -9.96
N THR A 40 12.70 6.16 -10.35
CA THR A 40 11.78 7.22 -9.92
C THR A 40 11.50 7.17 -8.42
N CYS A 41 11.51 5.97 -7.82
CA CYS A 41 11.33 5.81 -6.37
C CYS A 41 12.54 6.38 -5.63
N PHE A 42 13.75 6.03 -6.08
CA PHE A 42 15.00 6.48 -5.49
C PHE A 42 15.24 7.98 -5.70
N GLU A 43 14.92 8.52 -6.87
CA GLU A 43 14.99 9.96 -7.13
C GLU A 43 14.12 10.75 -6.15
N TYR A 44 12.94 10.23 -5.81
CA TYR A 44 12.06 10.86 -4.82
C TYR A 44 12.64 10.83 -3.40
N TRP A 45 13.40 9.79 -3.03
CA TRP A 45 14.10 9.76 -1.75
C TRP A 45 15.12 10.90 -1.66
N GLY A 46 15.86 11.15 -2.75
CA GLY A 46 16.77 12.29 -2.85
C GLY A 46 16.05 13.64 -2.68
N LYS A 47 14.83 13.78 -3.24
CA LYS A 47 14.02 15.01 -3.11
C LYS A 47 13.49 15.25 -1.71
N VAL A 48 13.09 14.20 -0.99
CA VAL A 48 12.54 14.32 0.37
C VAL A 48 13.65 14.30 1.43
N GLY A 49 14.86 13.87 1.07
CA GLY A 49 16.02 13.82 1.96
C GLY A 49 15.95 12.73 3.04
N THR A 50 14.94 11.86 2.98
CA THR A 50 14.69 10.75 3.91
C THR A 50 14.02 9.59 3.18
N ASP A 51 13.86 8.44 3.84
CA ASP A 51 13.08 7.34 3.31
C ASP A 51 11.58 7.72 3.17
N CYS A 52 10.99 7.47 2.00
CA CYS A 52 9.62 7.88 1.71
C CYS A 52 8.57 7.02 2.45
N SER A 53 8.71 5.69 2.38
CA SER A 53 7.89 4.66 3.07
C SER A 53 6.35 4.77 3.02
N VAL A 54 5.77 5.67 2.22
CA VAL A 54 4.31 5.90 2.10
C VAL A 54 3.54 4.63 1.74
N CYS A 55 4.09 3.82 0.82
CA CYS A 55 3.45 2.57 0.38
C CYS A 55 3.28 1.56 1.54
N MET A 56 4.25 1.50 2.45
CA MET A 56 4.20 0.66 3.65
C MET A 56 3.21 1.21 4.66
N GLY A 57 3.21 2.54 4.88
CA GLY A 57 2.34 3.20 5.85
C GLY A 57 0.85 3.13 5.49
N ILE A 58 0.52 3.24 4.19
CA ILE A 58 -0.88 3.25 3.74
C ILE A 58 -1.49 1.85 3.57
N CYS A 59 -0.65 0.81 3.53
CA CYS A 59 -1.09 -0.56 3.27
C CYS A 59 -2.06 -1.06 4.36
N PRO A 60 -3.21 -1.65 3.98
CA PRO A 60 -4.16 -2.23 4.94
C PRO A 60 -3.55 -3.33 5.82
N PHE A 61 -2.52 -4.02 5.33
CA PHE A 61 -1.84 -5.08 6.09
C PHE A 61 -0.93 -4.54 7.21
N SER A 62 -0.43 -3.31 7.07
CA SER A 62 0.47 -2.65 8.03
C SER A 62 -0.26 -2.06 9.25
N ARG A 63 -1.59 -2.17 9.29
CA ARG A 63 -2.40 -1.63 10.38
C ARG A 63 -2.18 -2.41 11.69
N PRO A 64 -2.31 -1.73 12.86
CA PRO A 64 -2.16 -2.36 14.17
C PRO A 64 -3.04 -3.61 14.31
N ASN A 65 -2.48 -4.68 14.86
CA ASN A 65 -3.13 -5.99 14.97
C ASN A 65 -4.18 -6.05 16.10
N ARG A 66 -5.22 -5.23 16.02
CA ARG A 66 -6.39 -5.26 16.92
C ARG A 66 -7.35 -6.40 16.56
N THR A 67 -8.35 -6.65 17.39
CA THR A 67 -9.37 -7.72 17.22
C THR A 67 -9.98 -7.73 15.82
N VAL A 68 -10.42 -6.56 15.32
CA VAL A 68 -11.00 -6.43 13.97
C VAL A 68 -9.99 -6.80 12.87
N HIS A 69 -8.74 -6.33 12.97
CA HIS A 69 -7.72 -6.63 11.96
C HIS A 69 -7.29 -8.10 11.99
N ARG A 70 -7.36 -8.75 13.16
CA ARG A 70 -7.15 -10.19 13.30
C ARG A 70 -8.22 -10.98 12.55
N ILE A 71 -9.49 -10.61 12.69
CA ILE A 71 -10.61 -11.21 11.97
C ILE A 71 -10.45 -11.00 10.46
N VAL A 72 -10.11 -9.78 10.03
CA VAL A 72 -9.87 -9.46 8.61
C VAL A 72 -8.74 -10.30 8.03
N LYS A 73 -7.60 -10.41 8.72
CA LYS A 73 -6.46 -11.23 8.29
C LYS A 73 -6.81 -12.72 8.24
N TRP A 74 -7.66 -13.19 9.14
CA TRP A 74 -8.16 -14.56 9.13
C TRP A 74 -9.16 -14.82 7.99
N LEU A 75 -10.02 -13.85 7.67
CA LEU A 75 -11.05 -13.97 6.64
C LEU A 75 -10.50 -13.84 5.21
N LEU A 76 -9.53 -12.94 5.00
CA LEU A 76 -8.94 -12.65 3.69
C LEU A 76 -8.48 -13.89 2.90
N PRO A 77 -7.69 -14.83 3.45
CA PRO A 77 -7.28 -16.02 2.70
C PRO A 77 -8.43 -17.01 2.45
N ARG A 78 -9.52 -16.93 3.22
CA ARG A 78 -10.64 -17.90 3.18
C ARG A 78 -11.74 -17.55 2.20
N SER A 79 -11.83 -16.29 1.76
CA SER A 79 -12.93 -15.83 0.91
C SER A 79 -12.43 -14.91 -0.20
N TYR A 80 -12.76 -15.27 -1.45
CA TYR A 80 -12.51 -14.44 -2.63
C TYR A 80 -13.30 -13.13 -2.58
N LEU A 81 -14.56 -13.18 -2.13
CA LEU A 81 -15.41 -12.00 -1.96
C LEU A 81 -14.80 -11.02 -0.95
N ALA A 82 -14.26 -11.53 0.16
CA ALA A 82 -13.59 -10.70 1.15
C ALA A 82 -12.37 -9.98 0.53
N GLN A 83 -11.58 -10.67 -0.31
CA GLN A 83 -10.43 -10.05 -0.98
C GLN A 83 -10.84 -8.92 -1.94
N ARG A 84 -12.04 -8.98 -2.54
CA ARG A 84 -12.54 -7.95 -3.45
C ARG A 84 -13.25 -6.80 -2.72
N LEU A 85 -13.98 -7.08 -1.63
CA LEU A 85 -14.78 -6.07 -0.92
C LEU A 85 -14.01 -5.31 0.16
N LEU A 86 -13.16 -6.00 0.92
CA LEU A 86 -12.42 -5.38 2.02
C LEU A 86 -11.51 -4.20 1.61
N PRO A 87 -10.89 -4.16 0.42
CA PRO A 87 -10.18 -2.97 -0.03
C PRO A 87 -11.06 -1.72 -0.14
N HIS A 88 -12.32 -1.88 -0.54
CA HIS A 88 -13.26 -0.75 -0.62
C HIS A 88 -13.69 -0.30 0.77
N LEU A 89 -13.92 -1.25 1.68
CA LEU A 89 -14.19 -0.96 3.08
C LEU A 89 -13.03 -0.21 3.76
N ASP A 90 -11.78 -0.66 3.56
CA ASP A 90 -10.60 0.03 4.10
C ASP A 90 -10.49 1.48 3.57
N ASN A 91 -10.81 1.70 2.30
CA ASN A 91 -10.83 3.03 1.70
C ASN A 91 -11.93 3.92 2.29
N TRP A 92 -13.08 3.36 2.65
CA TRP A 92 -14.17 4.09 3.29
C TRP A 92 -13.82 4.46 4.74
N VAL A 93 -13.25 3.55 5.52
CA VAL A 93 -12.91 3.78 6.93
C VAL A 93 -11.69 4.68 7.11
N TYR A 94 -10.59 4.41 6.39
CA TYR A 94 -9.30 5.07 6.58
C TYR A 94 -8.99 6.14 5.54
N GLY A 95 -9.84 6.30 4.51
CA GLY A 95 -9.60 7.17 3.38
C GLY A 95 -8.56 6.60 2.39
N ARG A 96 -8.54 7.14 1.17
CA ARG A 96 -7.60 6.74 0.11
C ARG A 96 -6.25 7.46 0.13
N LYS A 97 -6.23 8.70 0.61
CA LYS A 97 -5.04 9.57 0.54
C LYS A 97 -4.14 9.38 1.76
N TRP A 98 -2.84 9.39 1.53
CA TRP A 98 -1.85 9.45 2.61
C TRP A 98 -1.96 10.77 3.36
N LYS A 99 -1.91 10.71 4.70
CA LYS A 99 -1.85 11.89 5.57
C LYS A 99 -0.58 11.80 6.41
N PRO A 100 0.38 12.73 6.25
CA PRO A 100 1.57 12.75 7.09
C PRO A 100 1.18 12.98 8.56
N ARG A 101 1.93 12.36 9.48
CA ARG A 101 1.74 12.61 10.91
C ARG A 101 2.18 14.04 11.22
N ALA A 102 1.46 14.72 12.12
CA ALA A 102 1.91 16.01 12.63
C ALA A 102 3.30 15.86 13.26
N VAL A 103 4.22 16.76 12.89
CA VAL A 103 5.55 16.83 13.48
C VAL A 103 5.39 17.12 14.97
N ALA A 104 6.03 16.30 15.80
CA ALA A 104 5.97 16.48 17.25
C ALA A 104 6.58 17.83 17.64
N PRO A 105 6.07 18.53 18.68
CA PRO A 105 6.54 19.87 19.02
C PRO A 105 8.05 19.97 19.29
N TRP A 106 8.68 18.89 19.78
CA TRP A 106 10.10 18.85 20.10
C TRP A 106 11.03 18.69 18.88
N VAL A 107 10.49 18.43 17.69
CA VAL A 107 11.25 18.33 16.43
C VAL A 107 11.31 19.68 15.69
N LYS A 108 10.40 20.60 16.00
CA LYS A 108 10.36 21.95 15.42
C LYS A 108 11.33 22.87 16.15
#